data_AF-A0A9Q2WJN3-F1
#
_entry.id   AF-A0A9Q2WJN3-F1
#
_cell.length_a   1.000
_cell.length_b   1.000
_cell.length_c   1.000
_cell.angle_alpha   90.00
_cell.angle_beta   90.00
_cell.angle_gamma   90.00
#
_symmetry.space_group_name_H-M   'P 1'
#
loop_
_entity.id
_entity.type
_entity.pdbx_description
1 polymer ?
#
loop_
_entity_poly.entity_id
_entity_poly.type
_entity_poly.pdbx_seq_one_letter_code
_entity_poly.pdbx_strand_id
1 'polypeptide(L)'
;MNNIFIHQIYYDEKSMGNLDPRFILLDNRNGPPDWFEFYPIMNYLKNADLEENAWYGFLSPKFSSKTGMSASDVIGIISKYRDQANVALFSPAWDQLAYFRNPFEQGEFRHPGLLALSQKFIDEANLNINLKNLITHSSTAVFSNFIIAKPTYWKKWLKIACQFYEFSQENVFGETSYLDSKNKLGPHENFYSREAPIDSFDSKSLQDISL
;
A
#
# COMPACT_ATOMS: atom_id res chain seq x y z
N MET A 1 24.29 4.17 14.62
CA MET A 1 23.47 4.03 13.39
C MET A 1 22.15 3.43 13.83
N ASN A 2 20.98 4.04 13.58
CA ASN A 2 19.72 3.37 13.96
C ASN A 2 19.39 2.28 12.93
N ASN A 3 18.81 1.19 13.41
CA ASN A 3 18.54 0.00 12.64
C ASN A 3 17.42 0.19 11.60
N ILE A 4 17.43 -0.65 10.58
CA ILE A 4 16.42 -0.71 9.51
C ILE A 4 15.92 -2.16 9.45
N PHE A 5 14.65 -2.36 9.80
CA PHE A 5 13.98 -3.66 9.86
C PHE A 5 12.85 -3.70 8.82
N ILE A 6 13.14 -4.20 7.63
CA ILE A 6 12.15 -4.30 6.57
C ILE A 6 11.70 -5.73 6.45
N HIS A 7 10.44 -5.97 6.78
CA HIS A 7 9.79 -7.25 6.68
C HIS A 7 9.14 -7.42 5.30
N GLN A 8 9.21 -8.64 4.75
CA GLN A 8 8.48 -9.01 3.55
C GLN A 8 7.55 -10.19 3.84
N ILE A 9 6.27 -9.98 3.58
CA ILE A 9 5.19 -10.90 3.92
C ILE A 9 5.19 -12.07 2.92
N TYR A 10 4.88 -13.28 3.37
CA TYR A 10 4.60 -14.43 2.50
C TYR A 10 3.40 -15.24 3.00
N TYR A 11 2.80 -15.99 2.08
CA TYR A 11 1.54 -16.73 2.28
C TYR A 11 1.67 -18.23 1.98
N ASP A 12 2.73 -18.63 1.28
CA ASP A 12 3.00 -19.99 0.83
C ASP A 12 4.48 -20.11 0.42
N GLU A 13 4.93 -21.32 0.08
CA GLU A 13 6.30 -21.57 -0.37
C GLU A 13 6.65 -20.79 -1.64
N LYS A 14 5.67 -20.60 -2.53
CA LYS A 14 5.86 -19.90 -3.80
C LYS A 14 6.16 -18.41 -3.58
N SER A 15 5.37 -17.73 -2.76
CA SER A 15 5.57 -16.34 -2.40
C SER A 15 6.86 -16.17 -1.61
N MET A 16 7.16 -17.08 -0.68
CA MET A 16 8.42 -17.09 0.07
C MET A 16 9.65 -17.22 -0.85
N GLY A 17 9.60 -18.10 -1.85
CA GLY A 17 10.71 -18.33 -2.78
C GLY A 17 11.04 -17.16 -3.71
N ASN A 18 10.17 -16.15 -3.80
CA ASN A 18 10.35 -14.96 -4.64
C ASN A 18 10.74 -13.70 -3.83
N LEU A 19 10.96 -13.82 -2.52
CA LEU A 19 11.28 -12.69 -1.66
C LEU A 19 12.75 -12.27 -1.78
N ASP A 20 13.03 -10.99 -1.53
CA ASP A 20 14.41 -10.50 -1.48
C ASP A 20 15.08 -11.02 -0.20
N PRO A 21 16.22 -11.74 -0.29
CA PRO A 21 16.85 -12.37 0.87
C PRO A 21 17.39 -11.38 1.90
N ARG A 22 17.49 -10.09 1.58
CA ARG A 22 17.88 -9.04 2.53
C ARG A 22 16.71 -8.49 3.35
N PHE A 23 15.47 -8.80 2.98
CA PHE A 23 14.32 -8.50 3.82
C PHE A 23 14.06 -9.62 4.83
N ILE A 24 13.47 -9.24 5.95
CA ILE A 24 13.12 -10.14 7.05
C ILE A 24 11.81 -10.85 6.68
N LEU A 25 11.80 -12.17 6.66
CA LEU A 25 10.59 -12.92 6.36
C LEU A 25 9.50 -12.65 7.42
N LEU A 26 8.26 -12.45 6.99
CA LEU A 26 7.08 -12.32 7.86
C LEU A 26 5.99 -13.29 7.41
N ASP A 27 5.75 -14.31 8.25
CA ASP A 27 4.81 -15.39 7.97
C ASP A 27 3.36 -14.93 8.12
N ASN A 28 2.55 -15.19 7.09
CA ASN A 28 1.10 -15.01 7.13
C ASN A 28 0.32 -16.24 6.65
N ARG A 29 0.93 -17.44 6.63
CA ARG A 29 0.27 -18.68 6.20
C ARG A 29 -0.97 -19.05 7.01
N ASN A 30 -0.94 -18.72 8.30
CA ASN A 30 -2.03 -19.02 9.25
C ASN A 30 -2.89 -17.79 9.58
N GLY A 31 -2.71 -16.68 8.85
CA GLY A 31 -3.53 -15.48 9.03
C GLY A 31 -4.94 -15.66 8.45
N PRO A 32 -5.92 -14.86 8.89
CA PRO A 32 -7.24 -14.80 8.26
C PRO A 32 -7.13 -14.45 6.77
N PRO A 33 -7.74 -15.24 5.86
CA PRO A 33 -7.49 -15.13 4.42
C PRO A 33 -7.93 -13.79 3.82
N ASP A 34 -9.00 -13.18 4.37
CA ASP A 34 -9.57 -11.93 3.85
C ASP A 34 -8.78 -10.68 4.25
N TRP A 35 -7.85 -10.81 5.19
CA TRP A 35 -7.13 -9.68 5.76
C TRP A 35 -5.74 -9.45 5.15
N PHE A 36 -5.29 -10.34 4.26
CA PHE A 36 -4.08 -10.19 3.45
C PHE A 36 -2.90 -9.54 4.21
N GLU A 37 -2.26 -8.49 3.67
CA GLU A 37 -1.13 -7.81 4.30
C GLU A 37 -1.51 -7.01 5.55
N PHE A 38 -2.79 -6.67 5.77
CA PHE A 38 -3.21 -5.91 6.95
C PHE A 38 -2.97 -6.68 8.25
N TYR A 39 -3.39 -7.95 8.30
CA TYR A 39 -3.31 -8.78 9.50
C TYR A 39 -1.89 -8.98 10.04
N PRO A 40 -0.90 -9.44 9.25
CA PRO A 40 0.45 -9.70 9.78
C PRO A 40 1.13 -8.41 10.26
N ILE A 41 0.84 -7.26 9.66
CA ILE A 41 1.33 -5.95 10.13
C ILE A 41 0.75 -5.64 11.51
N MET A 42 -0.58 -5.70 11.62
CA MET A 42 -1.26 -5.46 12.90
C MET A 42 -0.78 -6.44 13.98
N ASN A 43 -0.69 -7.73 13.66
CA ASN A 43 -0.26 -8.76 14.60
C ASN A 43 1.20 -8.56 15.04
N TYR A 44 2.11 -8.25 14.13
CA TYR A 44 3.49 -7.93 14.50
C TYR A 44 3.55 -6.74 15.46
N LEU A 45 2.89 -5.64 15.10
CA LEU A 45 2.94 -4.40 15.87
C LEU A 45 2.28 -4.50 17.26
N LYS A 46 1.32 -5.42 17.46
CA LYS A 46 0.73 -5.70 18.78
C LYS A 46 1.72 -6.38 19.73
N ASN A 47 2.64 -7.17 19.20
CA ASN A 47 3.48 -8.09 19.99
C ASN A 47 4.96 -7.65 20.06
N ALA A 48 5.40 -6.78 19.15
CA ALA A 48 6.78 -6.30 19.08
C ALA A 48 7.00 -5.06 19.96
N ASP A 49 8.15 -5.01 20.64
CA ASP A 49 8.69 -3.76 21.16
C ASP A 49 9.56 -3.10 20.07
N LEU A 50 9.19 -1.89 19.66
CA LEU A 50 9.83 -1.22 18.54
C LEU A 50 10.96 -0.33 19.03
N GLU A 51 12.17 -0.56 18.50
CA GLU A 51 13.35 0.25 18.81
C GLU A 51 13.14 1.71 18.44
N GLU A 52 13.44 2.59 19.39
CA GLU A 52 13.32 4.03 19.16
C GLU A 52 14.23 4.46 18.00
N ASN A 53 13.71 5.33 17.12
CA ASN A 53 14.41 5.86 15.95
C ASN A 53 14.82 4.84 14.87
N ALA A 54 14.54 3.54 15.02
CA ALA A 54 14.69 2.56 13.96
C ALA A 54 13.63 2.74 12.87
N TRP A 55 13.86 2.17 11.69
CA TRP A 55 12.90 2.18 10.58
C TRP A 55 12.30 0.79 10.41
N TYR A 56 10.98 0.73 10.29
CA TYR A 56 10.23 -0.52 10.11
C TYR A 56 9.42 -0.46 8.82
N GLY A 57 9.46 -1.53 8.03
CA GLY A 57 8.66 -1.70 6.82
C GLY A 57 8.00 -3.06 6.81
N PHE A 58 6.84 -3.17 6.19
CA PHE A 58 6.12 -4.43 6.05
C PHE A 58 5.56 -4.51 4.64
N LEU A 59 6.28 -5.16 3.75
CA LEU A 59 6.08 -5.10 2.30
C LEU A 59 5.39 -6.37 1.77
N SER A 60 4.53 -6.19 0.77
CA SER A 60 3.90 -7.30 0.03
C SER A 60 4.98 -8.15 -0.68
N PRO A 61 4.73 -9.45 -0.93
CA PRO A 61 5.56 -10.25 -1.83
C PRO A 61 5.75 -9.58 -3.21
N LYS A 62 4.78 -8.76 -3.64
CA LYS A 62 4.80 -8.07 -4.94
C LYS A 62 5.54 -6.73 -4.93
N PHE A 63 6.28 -6.39 -3.87
CA PHE A 63 6.97 -5.09 -3.77
C PHE A 63 7.91 -4.87 -4.96
N SER A 64 8.92 -5.72 -5.11
CA SER A 64 9.95 -5.55 -6.14
C SER A 64 9.40 -5.62 -7.56
N SER A 65 8.40 -6.47 -7.81
CA SER A 65 7.77 -6.54 -9.14
C SER A 65 6.93 -5.32 -9.48
N LYS A 66 6.35 -4.62 -8.49
CA LYS A 66 5.57 -3.39 -8.71
C LYS A 66 6.43 -2.13 -8.76
N THR A 67 7.52 -2.07 -8.00
CA THR A 67 8.35 -0.87 -7.87
C THR A 67 9.64 -0.93 -8.68
N GLY A 68 10.07 -2.12 -9.08
CA GLY A 68 11.39 -2.36 -9.66
C GLY A 68 12.54 -2.26 -8.65
N MET A 69 12.25 -2.14 -7.35
CA MET A 69 13.26 -1.86 -6.32
C MET A 69 13.69 -3.11 -5.57
N SER A 70 15.01 -3.25 -5.38
CA SER A 70 15.61 -4.23 -4.49
C SER A 70 15.65 -3.75 -3.04
N ALA A 71 15.94 -4.65 -2.10
CA ALA A 71 16.21 -4.27 -0.72
C ALA A 71 17.37 -3.27 -0.60
N SER A 72 18.39 -3.39 -1.45
CA SER A 72 19.55 -2.50 -1.43
C SER A 72 19.17 -1.06 -1.79
N ASP A 73 18.30 -0.88 -2.79
CA ASP A 73 17.81 0.44 -3.20
C ASP A 73 17.04 1.12 -2.07
N VAL A 74 16.12 0.36 -1.47
CA VAL A 74 15.26 0.83 -0.38
C VAL A 74 16.10 1.20 0.85
N ILE A 75 17.01 0.33 1.29
CA ILE A 75 17.90 0.57 2.42
C ILE A 75 18.80 1.79 2.13
N GLY A 76 19.31 1.92 0.90
CA GLY A 76 20.10 3.07 0.48
C GLY A 76 19.33 4.38 0.58
N ILE A 77 18.08 4.43 0.10
CA ILE A 77 17.21 5.61 0.19
C ILE A 77 16.93 5.99 1.64
N ILE A 78 16.54 5.03 2.47
CA ILE A 78 16.29 5.30 3.90
C ILE A 78 17.57 5.80 4.55
N SER A 79 18.70 5.13 4.33
CA SER A 79 19.98 5.53 4.92
C SER A 79 20.37 6.95 4.55
N LYS A 80 20.08 7.37 3.31
CA LYS A 80 20.36 8.72 2.81
C LYS A 80 19.46 9.81 3.44
N TYR A 81 18.18 9.52 3.68
CA TYR A 81 17.19 10.53 4.08
C TYR A 81 16.64 10.36 5.51
N ARG A 82 17.15 9.40 6.28
CA ARG A 82 16.68 9.03 7.63
C ARG A 82 16.57 10.17 8.65
N ASP A 83 17.37 11.22 8.48
CA ASP A 83 17.42 12.37 9.38
C ASP A 83 16.51 13.51 8.93
N GLN A 84 15.97 13.43 7.71
CA GLN A 84 15.08 14.43 7.11
C GLN A 84 13.61 14.00 7.13
N ALA A 85 13.34 12.72 7.39
CA ALA A 85 12.00 12.15 7.36
C ALA A 85 11.78 11.13 8.48
N ASN A 86 10.50 10.83 8.73
CA ASN A 86 10.07 9.76 9.65
C ASN A 86 9.26 8.67 8.94
N VAL A 87 8.89 8.91 7.68
CA VAL A 87 8.10 8.03 6.82
C VAL A 87 8.67 8.14 5.40
N ALA A 88 8.82 7.01 4.73
CA ALA A 88 9.21 6.87 3.34
C ALA A 88 8.11 6.11 2.60
N LEU A 89 7.67 6.68 1.47
CA LEU A 89 6.59 6.15 0.65
C LEU A 89 7.15 5.69 -0.69
N PHE A 90 6.86 4.45 -1.07
CA PHE A 90 7.34 3.84 -2.31
C PHE A 90 6.15 3.49 -3.21
N SER A 91 5.51 4.49 -3.81
CA SER A 91 4.31 4.25 -4.63
C SER A 91 4.67 3.85 -6.07
N PRO A 92 4.07 2.78 -6.63
CA PRO A 92 4.26 2.40 -8.04
C PRO A 92 3.30 3.15 -8.99
N ALA A 93 2.32 3.90 -8.47
CA ALA A 93 1.20 4.46 -9.23
C ALA A 93 1.01 5.96 -8.94
N TRP A 94 2.07 6.74 -9.11
CA TRP A 94 2.05 8.18 -8.85
C TRP A 94 1.07 8.94 -9.75
N ASP A 95 0.86 8.46 -10.97
CA ASP A 95 -0.12 8.96 -11.92
C ASP A 95 -1.55 8.94 -11.36
N GLN A 96 -1.88 7.91 -10.56
CA GLN A 96 -3.20 7.79 -9.95
C GLN A 96 -3.49 8.91 -8.93
N LEU A 97 -2.46 9.48 -8.30
CA LEU A 97 -2.62 10.64 -7.42
C LEU A 97 -2.93 11.93 -8.20
N ALA A 98 -2.76 11.95 -9.53
CA ALA A 98 -3.12 13.10 -10.37
C ALA A 98 -4.58 13.05 -10.83
N TYR A 99 -5.19 11.87 -10.92
CA TYR A 99 -6.57 11.70 -11.41
C TYR A 99 -7.63 11.85 -10.30
N PHE A 100 -7.27 11.54 -9.07
CA PHE A 100 -8.19 11.53 -7.94
C PHE A 100 -7.64 12.40 -6.80
N ARG A 101 -8.55 13.08 -6.09
CA ARG A 101 -8.23 13.90 -4.92
C ARG A 101 -7.60 13.07 -3.81
N ASN A 102 -8.08 11.84 -3.64
CA ASN A 102 -7.57 10.91 -2.65
C ASN A 102 -7.87 9.44 -3.00
N PRO A 103 -7.21 8.48 -2.34
CA PRO A 103 -7.43 7.06 -2.58
C PRO A 103 -8.88 6.57 -2.33
N PHE A 104 -9.67 7.25 -1.50
CA PHE A 104 -11.06 6.88 -1.26
C PHE A 104 -11.99 7.30 -2.41
N GLU A 105 -11.74 8.45 -3.04
CA GLU A 105 -12.45 8.84 -4.27
C GLU A 105 -12.16 7.85 -5.41
N GLN A 106 -10.90 7.46 -5.57
CA GLN A 106 -10.55 6.40 -6.53
C GLN A 106 -11.22 5.07 -6.16
N GLY A 107 -11.21 4.72 -4.87
CA GLY A 107 -11.86 3.51 -4.36
C GLY A 107 -13.35 3.48 -4.67
N GLU A 108 -14.06 4.60 -4.50
CA GLU A 108 -15.48 4.73 -4.88
C GLU A 108 -15.71 4.53 -6.38
N PHE A 109 -14.85 5.11 -7.22
CA PHE A 109 -14.93 4.93 -8.67
C PHE A 109 -14.79 3.45 -9.10
N ARG A 110 -13.98 2.66 -8.37
CA ARG A 110 -13.78 1.22 -8.63
C ARG A 110 -14.79 0.33 -7.92
N HIS A 111 -15.23 0.74 -6.74
CA HIS A 111 -16.06 -0.02 -5.81
C HIS A 111 -17.11 0.90 -5.20
N PRO A 112 -18.27 1.07 -5.88
CA PRO A 112 -19.34 1.95 -5.40
C PRO A 112 -19.76 1.61 -3.96
N GLY A 113 -19.88 2.63 -3.12
CA GLY A 113 -20.19 2.52 -1.69
C GLY A 113 -18.98 2.50 -0.76
N LEU A 114 -17.76 2.34 -1.28
CA LEU A 114 -16.53 2.33 -0.48
C LEU A 114 -16.32 3.64 0.28
N LEU A 115 -16.56 4.80 -0.35
CA LEU A 115 -16.35 6.09 0.30
C LEU A 115 -17.32 6.29 1.47
N ALA A 116 -18.59 5.95 1.28
CA ALA A 116 -19.61 6.06 2.32
C ALA A 116 -19.30 5.14 3.51
N LEU A 117 -18.91 3.89 3.23
CA LEU A 117 -18.51 2.94 4.26
C LEU A 117 -17.25 3.37 5.01
N SER A 118 -16.24 3.86 4.26
CA SER A 118 -15.01 4.38 4.85
C SER A 118 -15.29 5.60 5.72
N GLN A 119 -16.19 6.50 5.32
CA GLN A 119 -16.58 7.66 6.13
C GLN A 119 -17.25 7.22 7.43
N LYS A 120 -18.12 6.20 7.40
CA LYS A 120 -18.73 5.64 8.61
C LYS A 120 -17.66 5.18 9.62
N PHE A 121 -16.64 4.47 9.15
CA PHE A 121 -15.51 4.09 10.00
C PHE A 121 -14.76 5.30 10.55
N ILE A 122 -14.44 6.29 9.71
CA ILE A 122 -13.72 7.50 10.14
C ILE A 122 -14.48 8.27 11.23
N ASP A 123 -15.81 8.35 11.11
CA ASP A 123 -16.68 9.01 12.09
C ASP A 123 -16.70 8.23 13.42
N GLU A 124 -16.86 6.91 13.37
CA GLU A 124 -16.87 6.03 14.55
C GLU A 124 -15.52 6.00 15.26
N ALA A 125 -14.42 6.02 14.51
CA ALA A 125 -13.06 6.12 15.03
C ALA A 125 -12.73 7.54 15.58
N ASN A 126 -13.65 8.51 15.47
CA ASN A 126 -13.49 9.89 15.91
C ASN A 126 -12.25 10.58 15.32
N LEU A 127 -11.95 10.31 14.04
CA LEU A 127 -10.76 10.85 13.38
C LEU A 127 -10.96 12.27 12.83
N ASN A 128 -12.20 12.77 12.79
CA ASN A 128 -12.56 14.13 12.36
C ASN A 128 -12.04 14.50 10.96
N ILE A 129 -12.10 13.55 10.02
CA ILE A 129 -11.68 13.74 8.62
C ILE A 129 -12.90 13.62 7.70
N ASN A 130 -13.06 14.58 6.80
CA ASN A 130 -14.04 14.48 5.72
C ASN A 130 -13.36 13.88 4.49
N LEU A 131 -13.58 12.59 4.23
CA LEU A 131 -12.92 11.86 3.12
C LEU A 131 -13.31 12.41 1.74
N LYS A 132 -14.54 12.88 1.58
CA LYS A 132 -15.02 13.45 0.31
C LYS A 132 -14.25 14.72 -0.09
N ASN A 133 -13.82 15.50 0.91
CA ASN A 133 -13.11 16.77 0.71
C ASN A 133 -11.60 16.66 0.97
N LEU A 134 -11.11 15.49 1.35
CA LEU A 134 -9.69 15.25 1.60
C LEU A 134 -8.90 15.38 0.29
N ILE A 135 -7.87 16.23 0.29
CA ILE A 135 -6.91 16.34 -0.81
C ILE A 135 -5.60 15.69 -0.36
N THR A 136 -5.11 14.75 -1.16
CA THR A 136 -3.83 14.06 -0.94
C THR A 136 -2.86 14.37 -2.08
N HIS A 137 -1.59 14.10 -1.85
CA HIS A 137 -0.51 14.26 -2.83
C HIS A 137 0.60 13.27 -2.51
N SER A 138 1.71 13.34 -3.24
CA SER A 138 2.78 12.34 -3.20
C SER A 138 3.46 12.16 -1.83
N SER A 139 3.30 13.08 -0.89
CA SER A 139 3.83 12.94 0.47
C SER A 139 2.79 12.57 1.53
N THR A 140 1.52 12.42 1.14
CA THR A 140 0.43 12.05 2.06
C THR A 140 -0.34 10.80 1.64
N ALA A 141 -0.12 10.28 0.43
CA ALA A 141 -0.74 9.06 -0.06
C ALA A 141 0.27 8.10 -0.71
N VAL A 142 0.00 6.82 -0.58
CA VAL A 142 0.73 5.73 -1.20
C VAL A 142 -0.23 4.59 -1.50
N PHE A 143 0.02 3.89 -2.61
CA PHE A 143 -0.71 2.69 -2.98
C PHE A 143 0.00 1.42 -2.51
N SER A 144 -0.78 0.46 -2.01
CA SER A 144 -0.29 -0.75 -1.31
C SER A 144 0.40 -0.44 0.03
N ASN A 145 0.84 -1.47 0.75
CA ASN A 145 1.57 -1.39 2.02
C ASN A 145 3.04 -0.98 1.87
N PHE A 146 3.36 -0.08 0.92
CA PHE A 146 4.73 0.28 0.56
C PHE A 146 5.23 1.48 1.37
N ILE A 147 5.18 1.29 2.67
CA ILE A 147 5.50 2.28 3.70
C ILE A 147 6.62 1.74 4.55
N ILE A 148 7.62 2.57 4.79
CA ILE A 148 8.67 2.29 5.76
C ILE A 148 8.78 3.51 6.66
N ALA A 149 8.70 3.32 7.96
CA ALA A 149 8.52 4.42 8.89
C ALA A 149 9.10 4.13 10.28
N LYS A 150 9.32 5.20 11.03
CA LYS A 150 9.72 5.13 12.44
C LYS A 150 8.56 4.67 13.34
N PRO A 151 8.83 4.17 14.56
CA PRO A 151 7.81 3.67 15.48
C PRO A 151 6.64 4.61 15.74
N THR A 152 6.85 5.93 15.72
CA THR A 152 5.79 6.93 15.95
C THR A 152 4.68 6.86 14.92
N TYR A 153 4.99 6.53 13.67
CA TYR A 153 4.01 6.29 12.63
C TYR A 153 3.25 4.99 12.89
N TRP A 154 3.98 3.88 13.12
CA TRP A 154 3.38 2.56 13.28
C TRP A 154 2.51 2.44 14.53
N LYS A 155 2.85 3.14 15.62
CA LYS A 155 2.00 3.22 16.82
C LYS A 155 0.66 3.90 16.52
N LYS A 156 0.66 4.98 15.71
CA LYS A 156 -0.57 5.65 15.26
C LYS A 156 -1.37 4.77 14.29
N TRP A 157 -0.68 4.15 13.34
CA TRP A 157 -1.28 3.21 12.39
C TRP A 157 -1.94 2.05 13.13
N LEU A 158 -1.26 1.45 14.11
CA LEU A 158 -1.78 0.33 14.90
C LEU A 158 -3.04 0.72 15.65
N LYS A 159 -3.09 1.91 16.25
CA LYS A 159 -4.29 2.40 16.93
C LYS A 159 -5.50 2.41 15.99
N ILE A 160 -5.34 2.98 14.80
CA ILE A 160 -6.40 3.05 13.78
C ILE A 160 -6.73 1.65 13.25
N ALA A 161 -5.73 0.81 13.03
CA ALA A 161 -5.90 -0.57 12.56
C ALA A 161 -6.69 -1.42 13.55
N CYS A 162 -6.43 -1.30 14.86
CA CYS A 162 -7.22 -2.00 15.88
C CYS A 162 -8.70 -1.55 15.84
N GLN A 163 -8.95 -0.24 15.77
CA GLN A 163 -10.32 0.29 15.64
C GLN A 163 -11.01 -0.21 14.36
N PHE A 164 -10.27 -0.25 13.23
CA PHE A 164 -10.80 -0.76 11.97
C PHE A 164 -11.13 -2.25 12.03
N TYR A 165 -10.26 -3.03 12.67
CA TYR A 165 -10.48 -4.44 12.89
C TYR A 165 -11.75 -4.67 13.72
N GLU A 166 -11.90 -3.99 14.86
CA GLU A 166 -13.10 -4.06 15.71
C GLU A 166 -14.36 -3.64 14.94
N PHE A 167 -14.33 -2.49 14.27
CA PHE A 167 -15.43 -2.01 13.43
C PHE A 167 -15.90 -3.05 12.41
N SER A 168 -14.97 -3.74 11.76
CA SER A 168 -15.29 -4.78 10.77
C SER A 168 -15.93 -6.05 11.35
N GLN A 169 -15.69 -6.35 12.63
CA GLN A 169 -16.29 -7.52 13.28
C GLN A 169 -17.70 -7.21 13.79
N GLU A 170 -17.92 -5.99 14.28
CA GLU A 170 -19.21 -5.57 14.86
C GLU A 170 -20.25 -5.21 13.80
N ASN A 171 -19.81 -4.90 12.59
CA ASN A 171 -20.67 -4.53 11.49
C ASN A 171 -20.65 -5.62 10.41
N VAL A 172 -21.78 -6.30 10.22
CA VAL A 172 -21.99 -7.14 9.04
C VAL A 172 -22.36 -6.23 7.88
N PHE A 173 -21.38 -5.91 7.05
CA PHE A 173 -21.63 -5.27 5.76
C PHE A 173 -22.15 -6.36 4.81
N GLY A 174 -23.27 -6.11 4.13
CA GLY A 174 -23.79 -7.03 3.10
C GLY A 174 -22.72 -7.33 2.03
N GLU A 175 -22.90 -8.40 1.23
CA GLU A 175 -21.93 -8.96 0.26
C GLU A 175 -21.09 -7.92 -0.52
N THR A 176 -19.99 -7.45 0.09
CA THR A 176 -18.97 -6.60 -0.54
C THR A 176 -17.62 -7.30 -0.55
N SER A 177 -17.61 -8.64 -0.47
CA SER A 177 -16.38 -9.40 -0.49
C SER A 177 -15.65 -9.13 -1.82
N TYR A 178 -14.35 -8.84 -1.73
CA TYR A 178 -13.45 -8.76 -2.88
C TYR A 178 -13.53 -10.04 -3.74
N LEU A 179 -13.92 -11.18 -3.15
CA LEU A 179 -14.14 -12.45 -3.81
C LEU A 179 -15.37 -12.46 -4.73
N ASP A 180 -16.46 -11.76 -4.40
CA ASP A 180 -17.68 -11.72 -5.24
C ASP A 180 -17.59 -10.71 -6.38
N SER A 181 -16.68 -9.74 -6.31
CA SER A 181 -16.42 -8.84 -7.44
C SER A 181 -16.00 -9.60 -8.70
N LYS A 182 -15.36 -10.78 -8.56
CA LYS A 182 -15.06 -11.69 -9.68
C LYS A 182 -16.31 -12.31 -10.33
N ASN A 183 -17.44 -12.34 -9.64
CA ASN A 183 -18.69 -12.91 -10.14
C ASN A 183 -19.61 -11.85 -10.79
N LYS A 184 -19.43 -10.56 -10.49
CA LYS A 184 -20.27 -9.47 -11.05
C LYS A 184 -19.57 -8.58 -12.07
N LEU A 185 -18.25 -8.48 -12.02
CA LEU A 185 -17.47 -7.83 -13.05
C LEU A 185 -16.77 -8.95 -13.82
N GLY A 186 -17.06 -9.06 -15.12
CA GLY A 186 -16.38 -10.00 -16.02
C GLY A 186 -14.86 -9.91 -15.90
N PRO A 187 -14.10 -10.89 -16.45
CA PRO A 187 -12.70 -11.09 -16.14
C PRO A 187 -11.95 -9.75 -16.14
N HIS A 188 -11.33 -9.42 -14.99
CA HIS A 188 -10.37 -8.32 -14.92
C HIS A 188 -9.27 -8.62 -15.93
N GLU A 189 -9.39 -8.07 -17.14
CA GLU A 189 -8.25 -7.93 -18.03
C GLU A 189 -7.20 -7.16 -17.24
N ASN A 190 -6.02 -7.77 -17.12
CA ASN A 190 -4.84 -7.11 -16.56
C ASN A 190 -4.60 -5.82 -17.35
N PHE A 191 -5.02 -4.67 -16.82
CA PHE A 191 -4.69 -3.38 -17.43
C PHE A 191 -3.19 -3.06 -17.35
N TYR A 192 -2.39 -3.89 -16.67
CA TYR A 192 -0.93 -3.88 -16.72
C TYR A 192 -0.32 -4.66 -17.91
N SER A 193 -1.13 -5.30 -18.77
CA SER A 193 -0.63 -6.00 -19.97
C SER A 193 -1.09 -5.39 -21.29
N ARG A 194 -1.62 -4.16 -21.30
CA ARG A 194 -1.62 -3.37 -22.54
C ARG A 194 -0.26 -2.69 -22.65
N GLU A 195 0.72 -3.45 -23.15
CA GLU A 195 1.76 -2.82 -23.94
C GLU A 195 1.02 -2.00 -25.01
N ALA A 196 1.16 -0.67 -24.97
CA ALA A 196 0.88 0.12 -26.16
C ALA A 196 1.68 -0.53 -27.30
N PRO A 197 1.12 -0.68 -28.52
CA PRO A 197 1.94 -1.09 -29.65
C PRO A 197 3.12 -0.13 -29.68
N ILE A 198 4.33 -0.66 -29.55
CA ILE A 198 5.53 0.04 -29.96
C ILE A 198 5.43 0.07 -31.48
N ASP A 199 4.59 0.97 -32.00
CA ASP A 199 4.78 1.44 -33.35
C ASP A 199 6.14 2.12 -33.34
N SER A 200 7.03 1.52 -34.12
CA SER A 200 8.38 1.98 -34.37
C SER A 200 8.44 3.51 -34.42
N PHE A 201 9.14 4.08 -33.43
CA PHE A 201 9.61 5.45 -33.48
C PHE A 201 10.51 5.59 -34.72
N ASP A 202 9.93 6.03 -35.84
CA ASP A 202 10.70 6.41 -37.02
C ASP A 202 11.37 7.76 -36.72
N SER A 203 12.69 7.76 -36.71
CA SER A 203 13.55 8.87 -36.27
C SER A 203 13.65 10.00 -37.31
N LYS A 204 12.57 10.26 -38.07
CA LYS A 204 12.59 11.16 -39.24
C LYS A 204 11.61 12.33 -39.25
N SER A 205 10.85 12.60 -38.18
CA SER A 205 9.88 13.71 -38.19
C SER A 205 10.08 14.83 -37.16
N LEU A 206 11.28 14.98 -36.59
CA LEU A 206 11.64 16.14 -35.74
C LEU A 206 12.32 17.28 -36.51
N GLN A 207 11.78 17.59 -37.68
CA GLN A 207 11.95 18.91 -38.29
C GLN A 207 10.54 19.48 -38.47
N ASP A 208 10.36 20.70 -37.99
CA ASP A 208 9.12 21.48 -37.96
C ASP A 208 8.22 21.19 -36.76
N ILE A 209 8.45 21.92 -35.68
CA ILE A 209 7.52 22.96 -35.20
C ILE A 209 8.31 23.84 -34.22
N SER A 210 8.65 25.03 -34.70
CA SER A 210 8.92 26.20 -33.89
C SER A 210 7.59 26.81 -33.43
N LEU A 211 7.43 27.00 -32.12
CA LEU A 211 6.87 28.19 -31.46
C LEU A 211 6.91 27.96 -29.94
#